data_AF-A0A7X9J9G4-F1
#
_entry.id   AF-A0A7X9J9G4-F1
#
_cell.length_a   1.000
_cell.length_b   1.000
_cell.length_c   1.000
_cell.angle_alpha   90.00
_cell.angle_beta   90.00
_cell.angle_gamma   90.00
#
_symmetry.space_group_name_H-M   'P 1'
#
loop_
_entity.id
_entity.type
_entity.pdbx_description
1 polymer ?
#
loop_
_entity_poly.entity_id
_entity_poly.type
_entity_poly.pdbx_seq_one_letter_code
_entity_poly.pdbx_strand_id
1 'polypeptide(L)'
;MPFSDYSFTPSEFILLNGDKFAPEKKGESGLPLLCSDGTVDGNYLATLMVAAAILATEDENGLTLEPVTTRKLLGLKEKTHLIIRPAQVTPNWNGFTLESGILFIASQAFAVPGDYSVRNTVYNILAEDRAQPWTKIIELVEWGLASSNWLMPVEGAAASVFSTPFICPAKVRELALSQPAAPVINLLSTCKKTRPEIWRQLIDEITEAFQEREL
;
A
#
# COMPACT_ATOMS: atom_id res chain seq x y z
N MET A 1 -4.92 15.78 13.13
CA MET A 1 -5.00 14.51 13.86
C MET A 1 -4.10 13.57 13.09
N PRO A 2 -3.04 13.03 13.73
CA PRO A 2 -2.24 11.95 13.16
C PRO A 2 -3.13 10.83 12.63
N PHE A 3 -2.70 10.16 11.58
CA PHE A 3 -3.41 9.00 11.05
C PHE A 3 -3.36 7.81 12.02
N SER A 4 -2.32 7.72 12.86
CA SER A 4 -2.18 6.75 13.95
C SER A 4 -3.25 6.86 15.04
N ASP A 5 -4.04 7.93 15.06
CA ASP A 5 -5.19 8.08 15.97
C ASP A 5 -6.50 7.52 15.39
N TYR A 6 -6.54 7.17 14.10
CA TYR A 6 -7.73 6.54 13.49
C TYR A 6 -7.77 5.03 13.78
N SER A 7 -8.96 4.44 13.61
CA SER A 7 -9.14 2.99 13.82
C SER A 7 -8.43 2.14 12.76
N PHE A 8 -8.31 2.67 11.54
CA PHE A 8 -7.63 2.02 10.42
C PHE A 8 -6.58 2.95 9.83
N THR A 9 -5.40 2.40 9.54
CA THR A 9 -4.37 3.14 8.80
C THR A 9 -4.84 3.46 7.38
N PRO A 10 -4.18 4.37 6.66
CA PRO A 10 -4.60 4.74 5.32
C PRO A 10 -4.70 3.57 4.33
N SER A 11 -3.76 2.62 4.36
CA SER A 11 -3.83 1.42 3.51
C SER A 11 -5.01 0.50 3.87
N GLU A 12 -5.24 0.26 5.16
CA GLU A 12 -6.37 -0.51 5.67
C GLU A 12 -7.72 0.14 5.31
N PHE A 13 -7.82 1.46 5.49
CA PHE A 13 -9.02 2.23 5.18
C PHE A 13 -9.36 2.15 3.69
N ILE A 14 -8.35 2.23 2.82
CA ILE A 14 -8.51 2.09 1.37
C ILE A 14 -9.02 0.69 1.01
N LEU A 15 -8.45 -0.37 1.59
CA LEU A 15 -8.91 -1.74 1.34
C LEU A 15 -10.38 -1.93 1.76
N LEU A 16 -10.73 -1.48 2.96
CA LEU A 16 -12.08 -1.64 3.53
C LEU A 16 -13.14 -0.79 2.80
N ASN A 17 -12.72 0.24 2.05
CA ASN A 17 -13.57 1.13 1.26
C ASN A 17 -13.19 1.13 -0.22
N GLY A 18 -12.77 -0.02 -0.77
CA GLY A 18 -12.16 -0.09 -2.10
C GLY A 18 -13.03 0.48 -3.24
N ASP A 19 -14.35 0.43 -3.11
CA ASP A 19 -15.33 1.03 -4.04
C ASP A 19 -15.22 2.57 -4.15
N LYS A 20 -14.73 3.24 -3.10
CA LYS A 20 -14.50 4.70 -3.12
C LYS A 20 -13.19 5.09 -3.79
N PHE A 21 -12.24 4.16 -3.91
CA PHE A 21 -10.87 4.44 -4.33
C PHE A 21 -10.52 3.86 -5.67
N ALA A 22 -11.07 2.71 -6.04
CA ALA A 22 -10.74 2.01 -7.27
C ALA A 22 -11.97 1.84 -8.18
N PRO A 23 -11.79 1.93 -9.51
CA PRO A 23 -12.89 1.71 -10.45
C PRO A 23 -13.37 0.25 -10.40
N GLU A 24 -14.64 0.02 -10.75
CA GLU A 24 -15.18 -1.33 -10.93
C GLU A 24 -14.40 -2.07 -12.03
N LYS A 25 -14.05 -3.34 -11.78
CA LYS A 25 -13.39 -4.18 -12.78
C LYS A 25 -13.75 -5.64 -12.58
N LYS A 26 -13.91 -6.36 -13.70
CA LYS A 26 -14.13 -7.80 -13.74
C LYS A 26 -13.00 -8.48 -14.52
N GLY A 27 -12.79 -9.76 -14.25
CA GLY A 27 -11.78 -10.56 -14.95
C GLY A 27 -10.42 -10.53 -14.26
N GLU A 28 -9.35 -10.50 -15.05
CA GLU A 28 -7.99 -10.83 -14.63
C GLU A 28 -7.49 -10.05 -13.40
N SER A 29 -7.73 -8.73 -13.29
CA SER A 29 -7.37 -7.97 -12.09
C SER A 29 -8.58 -7.54 -11.23
N GLY A 30 -9.70 -8.24 -11.36
CA GLY A 30 -10.88 -7.99 -10.51
C GLY A 30 -10.65 -8.51 -9.10
N LEU A 31 -10.71 -7.63 -8.10
CA LEU A 31 -10.65 -7.96 -6.69
C LEU A 31 -12.04 -7.86 -6.06
N PRO A 32 -12.62 -8.96 -5.54
CA PRO A 32 -13.83 -8.92 -4.75
C PRO A 32 -13.62 -8.11 -3.46
N LEU A 33 -14.54 -7.18 -3.15
CA LEU A 33 -14.44 -6.37 -1.94
C LEU A 33 -14.81 -7.17 -0.68
N LEU A 34 -14.08 -6.94 0.42
CA LEU A 34 -14.27 -7.67 1.68
C LEU A 34 -15.52 -7.25 2.46
N CYS A 35 -15.82 -5.95 2.45
CA CYS A 35 -16.87 -5.37 3.31
C CYS A 35 -18.05 -4.81 2.51
N SER A 36 -18.09 -5.00 1.19
CA SER A 36 -19.20 -4.60 0.33
C SER A 36 -19.37 -5.55 -0.85
N ASP A 37 -20.55 -5.54 -1.44
CA ASP A 37 -20.83 -6.30 -2.66
C ASP A 37 -20.22 -5.56 -3.84
N GLY A 38 -19.15 -6.09 -4.43
CA GLY A 38 -18.50 -5.46 -5.57
C GLY A 38 -17.19 -6.10 -5.98
N THR A 39 -16.69 -5.68 -7.13
CA THR A 39 -15.37 -6.08 -7.64
C THR A 39 -14.69 -4.87 -8.26
N VAL A 40 -13.49 -4.56 -7.81
CA VAL A 40 -12.73 -3.37 -8.25
C VAL A 40 -11.44 -3.78 -8.95
N ASP A 41 -10.76 -2.82 -9.59
CA ASP A 41 -9.41 -3.05 -10.10
C ASP A 41 -8.42 -3.21 -8.94
N GLY A 42 -8.06 -4.46 -8.65
CA GLY A 42 -7.18 -4.83 -7.55
C GLY A 42 -5.76 -4.29 -7.68
N ASN A 43 -5.23 -4.23 -8.90
CA ASN A 43 -3.90 -3.65 -9.15
C ASN A 43 -3.90 -2.14 -8.84
N TYR A 44 -4.93 -1.44 -9.33
CA TYR A 44 -5.11 -0.01 -9.05
C TYR A 44 -5.29 0.25 -7.55
N LEU A 45 -6.12 -0.56 -6.87
CA LEU A 45 -6.35 -0.45 -5.43
C LEU A 45 -5.05 -0.67 -4.64
N ALA A 46 -4.32 -1.75 -4.91
CA ALA A 46 -3.06 -2.06 -4.25
C ALA A 46 -2.01 -0.94 -4.47
N THR A 47 -1.95 -0.39 -5.68
CA THR A 47 -1.09 0.76 -5.99
C THR A 47 -1.43 1.96 -5.11
N LEU A 48 -2.72 2.27 -4.93
CA LEU A 48 -3.16 3.35 -4.05
C LEU A 48 -2.90 3.05 -2.57
N MET A 49 -3.04 1.80 -2.13
CA MET A 49 -2.73 1.38 -0.76
C MET A 49 -1.25 1.61 -0.44
N VAL A 50 -0.34 1.20 -1.33
CA VAL A 50 1.11 1.42 -1.16
C VAL A 50 1.43 2.92 -1.17
N ALA A 51 0.88 3.67 -2.12
CA ALA A 51 1.10 5.11 -2.19
C ALA A 51 0.61 5.83 -0.93
N ALA A 52 -0.59 5.48 -0.44
CA ALA A 52 -1.14 6.03 0.80
C ALA A 52 -0.27 5.69 2.01
N ALA A 53 0.20 4.45 2.12
CA ALA A 53 1.04 4.04 3.25
C ALA A 53 2.38 4.78 3.27
N ILE A 54 3.03 4.96 2.12
CA ILE A 54 4.26 5.75 1.99
C ILE A 54 3.99 7.22 2.38
N LEU A 55 2.96 7.84 1.79
CA LEU A 55 2.64 9.25 2.02
C LEU A 55 2.21 9.53 3.46
N ALA A 56 1.48 8.60 4.09
CA ALA A 56 1.07 8.73 5.49
C ALA A 56 2.28 8.62 6.43
N THR A 57 3.21 7.71 6.11
CA THR A 57 4.46 7.60 6.86
C THR A 57 5.32 8.86 6.69
N GLU A 58 5.31 9.48 5.50
CA GLU A 58 5.94 10.80 5.30
C GLU A 58 5.25 11.91 6.11
N ASP A 59 3.92 11.98 6.08
CA ASP A 59 3.12 13.00 6.80
C ASP A 59 3.31 12.92 8.33
N GLU A 60 3.50 11.71 8.87
CA GLU A 60 3.84 11.49 10.28
C GLU A 60 5.34 11.59 10.59
N ASN A 61 6.14 12.12 9.66
CA ASN A 61 7.60 12.28 9.79
C ASN A 61 8.36 10.98 10.05
N GLY A 62 7.81 9.83 9.62
CA GLY A 62 8.46 8.52 9.70
C GLY A 62 9.49 8.28 8.61
N LEU A 63 9.33 8.93 7.46
CA LEU A 63 10.28 8.90 6.35
C LEU A 63 10.22 10.20 5.54
N THR A 64 11.16 10.39 4.61
CA THR A 64 11.07 11.42 3.56
C THR A 64 11.18 10.79 2.18
N LEU A 65 10.45 11.35 1.21
CA LEU A 65 10.60 11.03 -0.21
C LEU A 65 11.48 12.08 -0.90
N GLU A 66 12.54 11.62 -1.56
CA GLU A 66 13.45 12.52 -2.27
C GLU A 66 13.64 12.07 -3.72
N PRO A 67 13.44 12.96 -4.71
CA PRO A 67 13.80 12.65 -6.09
C PRO A 67 15.31 12.69 -6.27
N VAL A 68 15.86 11.61 -6.83
CA VAL A 68 17.27 11.48 -7.20
C VAL A 68 17.37 11.18 -8.68
N THR A 69 18.16 11.98 -9.39
CA THR A 69 18.47 11.73 -10.80
C THR A 69 19.79 10.98 -10.92
N THR A 70 19.75 9.81 -11.54
CA THR A 70 20.96 9.04 -11.84
C THR A 70 21.30 9.15 -13.33
N ARG A 71 22.60 9.34 -13.62
CA ARG A 71 23.13 9.34 -14.98
C ARG A 71 23.74 7.96 -15.26
N LYS A 72 23.21 7.25 -16.26
CA LYS A 72 23.88 6.05 -16.78
C LYS A 72 25.08 6.48 -17.62
N LEU A 73 26.26 5.95 -17.29
CA LEU A 73 27.58 6.39 -17.79
C LEU A 73 27.89 6.05 -19.28
N LEU A 74 26.87 5.71 -20.07
CA LEU A 74 26.98 5.37 -21.50
C LEU A 74 25.85 6.02 -22.31
N GLY A 75 25.88 7.35 -22.40
CA GLY A 75 25.29 8.13 -23.50
C GLY A 75 23.77 8.33 -23.56
N LEU A 76 22.93 7.80 -22.67
CA LEU A 76 21.46 7.90 -22.80
C LEU A 76 20.70 8.07 -21.48
N LYS A 77 19.74 9.02 -21.54
CA LYS A 77 18.57 9.32 -20.69
C LYS A 77 18.81 9.31 -19.16
N GLU A 78 18.75 10.51 -18.57
CA GLU A 78 18.60 10.67 -17.12
C GLU A 78 17.31 9.95 -16.67
N LYS A 79 17.41 9.09 -15.63
CA LYS A 79 16.24 8.50 -14.96
C LYS A 79 16.17 9.11 -13.56
N THR A 80 15.08 9.81 -13.29
CA THR A 80 14.73 10.23 -11.94
C THR A 80 14.04 9.07 -11.24
N HIS A 81 14.41 8.85 -9.99
CA HIS A 81 13.80 7.88 -9.09
C HIS A 81 13.47 8.55 -7.76
N LEU A 82 12.52 8.00 -7.00
CA LEU A 82 12.26 8.40 -5.62
C LEU A 82 13.02 7.46 -4.69
N ILE A 83 13.81 8.04 -3.80
CA ILE A 83 14.39 7.30 -2.67
C ILE A 83 13.57 7.55 -1.40
N ILE A 84 13.54 6.54 -0.54
CA ILE A 84 12.97 6.62 0.79
C ILE A 84 14.11 6.79 1.80
N ARG A 85 14.06 7.85 2.61
CA ARG A 85 14.94 7.99 3.78
C ARG A 85 14.13 7.82 5.06
N PRO A 86 14.38 6.77 5.85
CA PRO A 86 13.78 6.64 7.17
C PRO A 86 14.17 7.83 8.06
N ALA A 87 13.19 8.37 8.78
CA ALA A 87 13.43 9.40 9.77
C ALA A 87 13.77 8.79 11.14
N GLN A 88 14.16 9.63 12.10
CA GLN A 88 14.43 9.19 13.48
C GLN A 88 13.15 9.02 14.32
N VAL A 89 12.01 9.50 13.84
CA VAL A 89 10.72 9.36 14.51
C VAL A 89 10.02 8.14 13.92
N THR A 90 9.59 7.22 14.77
CA THR A 90 8.75 6.10 14.36
C THR A 90 7.31 6.44 14.71
N PRO A 91 6.40 6.57 13.73
CA PRO A 91 5.00 6.80 14.03
C PRO A 91 4.41 5.62 14.81
N ASN A 92 3.39 5.86 15.63
CA ASN A 92 2.80 4.85 16.51
C ASN A 92 1.80 3.94 15.78
N TRP A 93 2.25 3.33 14.68
CA TRP A 93 1.47 2.36 13.94
C TRP A 93 1.41 1.02 14.69
N ASN A 94 0.34 0.25 14.47
CA ASN A 94 0.35 -1.16 14.80
C ASN A 94 1.41 -1.87 13.94
N GLY A 95 2.18 -2.80 14.54
CA GLY A 95 3.29 -3.48 13.87
C GLY A 95 2.89 -4.35 12.66
N PHE A 96 1.60 -4.64 12.49
CA PHE A 96 1.09 -5.49 11.39
C PHE A 96 0.56 -4.70 10.18
N THR A 97 0.76 -3.39 10.11
CA THR A 97 0.24 -2.55 9.02
C THR A 97 1.21 -2.47 7.84
N LEU A 98 0.71 -2.10 6.66
CA LEU A 98 1.57 -1.87 5.49
C LEU A 98 2.52 -0.70 5.71
N GLU A 99 2.08 0.34 6.43
CA GLU A 99 2.90 1.48 6.85
C GLU A 99 4.11 1.04 7.67
N SER A 100 3.89 0.19 8.68
CA SER A 100 4.96 -0.41 9.49
C SER A 100 5.90 -1.27 8.66
N GLY A 101 5.35 -2.07 7.73
CA GLY A 101 6.13 -2.90 6.81
C GLY A 101 7.04 -2.07 5.89
N ILE A 102 6.52 -1.00 5.30
CA ILE A 102 7.29 -0.07 4.47
C ILE A 102 8.43 0.54 5.28
N LEU A 103 8.13 1.08 6.46
CA LEU A 103 9.16 1.71 7.29
C LEU A 103 10.24 0.71 7.70
N PHE A 104 9.87 -0.52 8.04
CA PHE A 104 10.81 -1.58 8.37
C PHE A 104 11.72 -1.96 7.19
N ILE A 105 11.17 -2.19 6.00
CA ILE A 105 11.96 -2.51 4.81
C ILE A 105 12.85 -1.33 4.40
N ALA A 106 12.32 -0.10 4.40
CA ALA A 106 13.10 1.08 4.09
C ALA A 106 14.26 1.29 5.09
N SER A 107 14.03 1.01 6.38
CA SER A 107 15.06 1.11 7.42
C SER A 107 16.17 0.09 7.23
N GLN A 108 15.83 -1.15 6.91
CA GLN A 108 16.82 -2.18 6.59
C GLN A 108 17.60 -1.86 5.32
N ALA A 109 16.90 -1.42 4.26
CA ALA A 109 17.54 -1.02 3.03
C ALA A 109 18.56 0.09 3.32
N PHE A 110 18.17 1.15 4.01
CA PHE A 110 19.02 2.30 4.30
C PHE A 110 20.24 1.99 5.21
N ALA A 111 20.18 0.91 5.99
CA ALA A 111 21.28 0.51 6.88
C ALA A 111 22.52 -0.02 6.14
N VAL A 112 22.40 -0.42 4.88
CA VAL A 112 23.49 -0.94 4.05
C VAL A 112 23.65 -0.12 2.77
N PRO A 113 24.86 0.09 2.21
CA PRO A 113 25.02 0.71 0.89
C PRO A 113 24.22 -0.03 -0.19
N GLY A 114 23.31 0.65 -0.90
CA GLY A 114 22.43 -0.01 -1.86
C GLY A 114 21.38 0.88 -2.55
N ASP A 115 20.38 0.22 -3.14
CA ASP A 115 19.21 0.86 -3.76
C ASP A 115 18.11 1.10 -2.71
N TYR A 116 17.83 2.37 -2.43
CA TYR A 116 16.79 2.80 -1.47
C TYR A 116 15.55 3.34 -2.17
N SER A 117 15.36 3.00 -3.44
CA SER A 117 14.21 3.47 -4.21
C SER A 117 12.89 2.98 -3.63
N VAL A 118 11.82 3.72 -3.92
CA VAL A 118 10.44 3.26 -3.70
C VAL A 118 10.26 1.91 -4.39
N ARG A 119 10.68 1.80 -5.65
CA ARG A 119 10.64 0.56 -6.44
C ARG A 119 11.27 -0.61 -5.67
N ASN A 120 12.51 -0.46 -5.20
CA ASN A 120 13.19 -1.55 -4.49
C ASN A 120 12.52 -1.87 -3.14
N THR A 121 12.01 -0.86 -2.42
CA THR A 121 11.26 -1.08 -1.18
C THR A 121 10.03 -1.94 -1.43
N VAL A 122 9.22 -1.60 -2.45
CA VAL A 122 8.03 -2.36 -2.82
C VAL A 122 8.40 -3.76 -3.32
N TYR A 123 9.42 -3.88 -4.17
CA TYR A 123 9.93 -5.16 -4.67
C TYR A 123 10.31 -6.14 -3.54
N ASN A 124 10.90 -5.62 -2.45
CA ASN A 124 11.25 -6.41 -1.27
C ASN A 124 10.03 -6.79 -0.42
N ILE A 125 9.00 -5.93 -0.34
CA ILE A 125 7.72 -6.26 0.32
C ILE A 125 7.01 -7.40 -0.40
N LEU A 126 7.06 -7.43 -1.74
CA LEU A 126 6.45 -8.47 -2.55
C LEU A 126 7.12 -9.84 -2.34
N ALA A 127 8.43 -9.83 -2.07
CA ALA A 127 9.31 -10.95 -1.72
C ALA A 127 9.49 -12.05 -2.79
N GLU A 128 8.42 -12.47 -3.45
CA GLU A 128 8.37 -13.60 -4.38
C GLU A 128 7.61 -13.23 -5.67
N ASP A 129 7.96 -13.91 -6.75
CA ASP A 129 7.33 -13.71 -8.06
C ASP A 129 5.95 -14.41 -8.10
N ARG A 130 4.97 -13.78 -8.74
CA ARG A 130 3.56 -14.20 -8.75
C ARG A 130 2.92 -13.88 -10.10
N ALA A 131 1.89 -14.63 -10.47
CA ALA A 131 1.08 -14.28 -11.64
C ALA A 131 0.40 -12.91 -11.49
N GLN A 132 0.08 -12.52 -10.25
CA GLN A 132 -0.52 -11.22 -9.93
C GLN A 132 0.14 -10.61 -8.69
N PRO A 133 1.31 -9.95 -8.82
CA PRO A 133 2.11 -9.54 -7.66
C PRO A 133 1.39 -8.60 -6.70
N TRP A 134 0.52 -7.73 -7.21
CA TRP A 134 -0.29 -6.81 -6.40
C TRP A 134 -1.15 -7.52 -5.35
N THR A 135 -1.51 -8.79 -5.55
CA THR A 135 -2.28 -9.58 -4.57
C THR A 135 -1.56 -9.71 -3.24
N LYS A 136 -0.21 -9.71 -3.22
CA LYS A 136 0.58 -9.76 -1.99
C LYS A 136 0.33 -8.54 -1.09
N ILE A 137 0.10 -7.37 -1.67
CA ILE A 137 -0.22 -6.16 -0.90
C ILE A 137 -1.58 -6.31 -0.22
N ILE A 138 -2.57 -6.86 -0.94
CA ILE A 138 -3.90 -7.15 -0.40
C ILE A 138 -3.79 -8.14 0.76
N GLU A 139 -3.12 -9.28 0.54
CA GLU A 139 -2.90 -10.31 1.55
C GLU A 139 -2.23 -9.75 2.81
N LEU A 140 -1.19 -8.92 2.66
CA LEU A 140 -0.48 -8.33 3.80
C LEU A 140 -1.41 -7.48 4.67
N VAL A 141 -2.25 -6.65 4.05
CA VAL A 141 -3.19 -5.79 4.79
C VAL A 141 -4.33 -6.60 5.39
N GLU A 142 -4.86 -7.60 4.68
CA GLU A 142 -5.88 -8.50 5.22
C GLU A 142 -5.37 -9.28 6.44
N TRP A 143 -4.18 -9.85 6.36
CA TRP A 143 -3.54 -10.54 7.48
C TRP A 143 -3.18 -9.59 8.62
N GLY A 144 -2.82 -8.34 8.33
CA GLY A 144 -2.60 -7.31 9.34
C GLY A 144 -3.86 -6.98 10.13
N LEU A 145 -4.97 -6.79 9.41
CA LEU A 145 -6.29 -6.60 10.01
C LEU A 145 -6.73 -7.83 10.81
N ALA A 146 -6.52 -9.04 10.29
CA ALA A 146 -6.84 -10.28 11.01
C ALA A 146 -6.01 -10.43 12.29
N SER A 147 -4.70 -10.16 12.23
CA SER A 147 -3.79 -10.17 13.39
C SER A 147 -4.19 -9.15 14.46
N SER A 148 -4.87 -8.08 14.03
CA SER A 148 -5.42 -7.04 14.90
C SER A 148 -6.87 -7.31 15.34
N ASN A 149 -7.40 -8.51 15.08
CA ASN A 149 -8.78 -8.94 15.36
C ASN A 149 -9.88 -8.12 14.64
N TRP A 150 -9.54 -7.44 13.54
CA TRP A 150 -10.51 -6.75 12.70
C TRP A 150 -11.14 -7.66 11.64
N LEU A 151 -10.41 -8.65 11.14
CA LEU A 151 -10.94 -9.67 10.22
C LEU A 151 -10.87 -11.05 10.87
N MET A 152 -11.78 -11.94 10.47
CA MET A 152 -11.76 -13.33 10.90
C MET A 152 -11.30 -14.20 9.73
N PRO A 153 -10.17 -14.93 9.84
CA PRO A 153 -9.77 -15.86 8.80
C PRO A 153 -10.80 -17.00 8.67
N VAL A 154 -11.05 -17.44 7.45
CA VAL A 154 -11.88 -18.61 7.17
C VAL A 154 -11.01 -19.85 7.23
N GLU A 155 -11.32 -20.76 8.16
CA GLU A 155 -10.54 -21.99 8.37
C GLU A 155 -11.29 -23.26 7.91
N GLY A 156 -10.52 -24.33 7.69
CA GLY A 156 -11.03 -25.67 7.44
C GLY A 156 -11.71 -25.84 6.08
N ALA A 157 -12.63 -26.80 5.98
CA ALA A 157 -13.31 -27.15 4.73
C ALA A 157 -14.04 -25.95 4.08
N ALA A 158 -14.44 -24.96 4.88
CA ALA A 158 -15.09 -23.74 4.42
C ALA A 158 -14.18 -22.87 3.54
N ALA A 159 -12.85 -22.89 3.75
CA ALA A 159 -11.90 -22.08 2.98
C ALA A 159 -11.96 -22.37 1.46
N SER A 160 -12.33 -23.59 1.06
CA SER A 160 -12.47 -23.97 -0.34
C SER A 160 -13.68 -23.36 -1.07
N VAL A 161 -14.60 -22.74 -0.33
CA VAL A 161 -15.87 -22.20 -0.86
C VAL A 161 -15.83 -20.67 -1.01
N PHE A 162 -14.96 -19.99 -0.28
CA PHE A 162 -14.84 -18.54 -0.34
C PHE A 162 -13.76 -18.10 -1.32
N SER A 163 -14.08 -17.09 -2.14
CA SER A 163 -13.11 -16.41 -3.01
C SER A 163 -12.12 -15.53 -2.23
N THR A 164 -12.49 -15.13 -1.01
CA THR A 164 -11.70 -14.31 -0.09
C THR A 164 -11.58 -15.05 1.24
N PRO A 165 -10.36 -15.28 1.76
CA PRO A 165 -10.14 -16.13 2.94
C PRO A 165 -10.46 -15.43 4.27
N PHE A 166 -11.22 -14.34 4.26
CA PHE A 166 -11.55 -13.54 5.44
C PHE A 166 -13.01 -13.11 5.46
N ILE A 167 -13.56 -13.07 6.67
CA ILE A 167 -14.88 -12.49 6.95
C ILE A 167 -14.68 -11.09 7.54
N CYS A 168 -15.33 -10.09 6.96
CA CYS A 168 -15.45 -8.74 7.51
C CYS A 168 -16.66 -8.67 8.46
N PRO A 169 -16.45 -8.59 9.80
CA PRO A 169 -17.57 -8.47 10.74
C PRO A 169 -18.38 -7.19 10.51
N ALA A 170 -19.69 -7.24 10.76
CA ALA A 170 -20.58 -6.09 10.53
C ALA A 170 -20.12 -4.82 11.26
N LYS A 171 -19.64 -4.96 12.51
CA LYS A 171 -19.09 -3.85 13.30
C LYS A 171 -17.87 -3.19 12.66
N VAL A 172 -17.03 -3.97 11.99
CA VAL A 172 -15.81 -3.49 11.32
C VAL A 172 -16.18 -2.72 10.06
N ARG A 173 -17.15 -3.24 9.30
CA ARG A 173 -17.76 -2.51 8.18
C ARG A 173 -18.37 -1.18 8.62
N GLU A 174 -19.16 -1.17 9.70
CA GLU A 174 -19.74 0.06 10.27
C GLU A 174 -18.65 1.07 10.67
N LEU A 175 -17.60 0.59 11.34
CA LEU A 175 -16.48 1.45 11.75
C LEU A 175 -15.76 2.04 10.53
N ALA A 176 -15.48 1.22 9.52
CA ALA A 176 -14.82 1.65 8.29
C ALA A 176 -15.64 2.69 7.51
N LEU A 177 -16.97 2.57 7.54
CA LEU A 177 -17.88 3.55 6.94
C LEU A 177 -17.98 4.84 7.77
N SER A 178 -17.83 4.76 9.09
CA SER A 178 -17.92 5.91 10.00
C SER A 178 -16.63 6.75 10.07
N GLN A 179 -15.47 6.13 9.81
CA GLN A 179 -14.20 6.85 9.77
C GLN A 179 -14.22 7.88 8.62
N PRO A 180 -13.84 9.14 8.88
CA PRO A 180 -13.87 10.17 7.84
C PRO A 180 -12.91 9.83 6.70
N ALA A 181 -13.40 9.86 5.46
CA ALA A 181 -12.57 9.61 4.28
C ALA A 181 -11.67 10.80 3.91
N ALA A 182 -12.03 12.01 4.35
CA ALA A 182 -11.37 13.26 3.94
C ALA A 182 -9.85 13.28 4.21
N PRO A 183 -9.32 12.80 5.36
CA PRO A 183 -7.87 12.75 5.59
C PRO A 183 -7.11 11.94 4.51
N VAL A 184 -7.57 10.73 4.20
CA VAL A 184 -6.92 9.85 3.22
C VAL A 184 -7.07 10.42 1.79
N ILE A 185 -8.24 10.94 1.44
CA ILE A 185 -8.47 11.60 0.15
C ILE A 185 -7.58 12.85 0.01
N ASN A 186 -7.45 13.64 1.07
CA ASN A 186 -6.62 14.84 1.09
C ASN A 186 -5.14 14.47 0.98
N LEU A 187 -4.68 13.40 1.62
CA LEU A 187 -3.31 12.91 1.52
C LEU A 187 -2.93 12.62 0.05
N LEU A 188 -3.72 11.79 -0.63
CA LEU A 188 -3.48 11.41 -2.02
C LEU A 188 -3.63 12.61 -2.97
N SER A 189 -4.71 13.37 -2.82
CA SER A 189 -5.00 14.50 -3.73
C SER A 189 -4.06 15.69 -3.52
N THR A 190 -3.59 15.93 -2.31
CA THR A 190 -2.58 16.97 -2.04
C THR A 190 -1.30 16.62 -2.75
N CYS A 191 -0.75 15.40 -2.57
CA CYS A 191 0.47 15.01 -3.26
C CYS A 191 0.33 15.12 -4.79
N LYS A 192 -0.79 14.66 -5.35
CA LYS A 192 -1.08 14.76 -6.78
C LYS A 192 -1.14 16.20 -7.29
N LYS A 193 -1.63 17.14 -6.48
CA LYS A 193 -1.78 18.56 -6.87
C LYS A 193 -0.53 19.39 -6.63
N THR A 194 0.15 19.19 -5.50
CA THR A 194 1.25 20.05 -5.04
C THR A 194 2.63 19.53 -5.41
N ARG A 195 2.77 18.20 -5.63
CA ARG A 195 4.01 17.53 -6.02
C ARG A 195 3.75 16.54 -7.18
N PRO A 196 3.21 17.00 -8.33
CA PRO A 196 2.73 16.12 -9.39
C PRO A 196 3.82 15.20 -9.99
N GLU A 197 5.07 15.67 -10.04
CA GLU A 197 6.23 14.89 -10.46
C GLU A 197 6.57 13.76 -9.48
N ILE A 198 6.53 14.03 -8.17
CA ILE A 198 6.69 12.99 -7.13
C ILE A 198 5.53 12.01 -7.21
N TRP A 199 4.29 12.49 -7.34
CA TRP A 199 3.12 11.61 -7.49
C TRP A 199 3.27 10.67 -8.69
N ARG A 200 3.61 11.21 -9.87
CA ARG A 200 3.80 10.39 -11.07
C ARG A 200 4.90 9.35 -10.85
N GLN A 201 6.06 9.76 -10.35
CA GLN A 201 7.19 8.86 -10.14
C GLN A 201 6.90 7.79 -9.08
N LEU A 202 6.15 8.13 -8.03
CA LEU A 202 5.70 7.19 -6.99
C LEU A 202 4.85 6.08 -7.59
N ILE A 203 3.82 6.45 -8.37
CA ILE A 203 2.94 5.47 -9.03
C ILE A 203 3.71 4.63 -10.05
N ASP A 204 4.59 5.26 -10.86
CA ASP A 204 5.41 4.58 -11.86
C ASP A 204 6.31 3.52 -11.19
N GLU A 205 6.96 3.85 -10.06
CA GLU A 205 7.86 2.92 -9.36
C GLU A 205 7.15 1.78 -8.63
N ILE A 206 5.97 2.04 -8.04
CA ILE A 206 5.14 0.98 -7.46
C ILE A 206 4.72 0.00 -8.55
N THR A 207 4.31 0.53 -9.71
CA THR A 207 3.90 -0.29 -10.86
C THR A 207 5.08 -1.08 -11.44
N GLU A 208 6.26 -0.47 -11.57
CA GLU A 208 7.50 -1.12 -12.03
C GLU A 208 7.86 -2.29 -11.09
N ALA A 209 7.74 -2.11 -9.77
CA ALA A 209 7.97 -3.19 -8.80
C ALA A 209 6.97 -4.34 -8.92
N PHE A 210 5.70 -4.06 -9.24
CA PHE A 210 4.72 -5.12 -9.53
C PHE A 210 5.09 -5.89 -10.79
N GLN A 211 5.49 -5.21 -11.87
CA GLN A 211 5.89 -5.84 -13.13
C GLN A 211 7.14 -6.72 -12.98
N GLU A 212 8.11 -6.29 -12.17
CA GLU A 212 9.34 -7.06 -11.93
C GLU A 212 9.13 -8.37 -11.17
N ARG A 213 7.98 -8.52 -10.50
CA ARG A 213 7.59 -9.73 -9.78
C ARG A 213 6.58 -10.59 -10.55
N GLU A 214 6.25 -10.23 -11.78
CA GLU A 214 5.31 -10.99 -12.59
C GLU A 214 5.98 -12.23 -13.19
N LEU A 215 5.28 -13.37 -13.20
CA LEU A 215 5.78 -14.67 -13.72
C LEU A 215 5.77 -14.75 -15.25
#